data_AF-A0A362X1C5-F1
#
_entry.id   AF-A0A362X1C5-F1
#
_cell.length_a   1.000
_cell.length_b   1.000
_cell.length_c   1.000
_cell.angle_alpha   90.00
_cell.angle_beta   90.00
_cell.angle_gamma   90.00
#
_symmetry.space_group_name_H-M   'P 1'
#
loop_
_entity.id
_entity.type
_entity.pdbx_description
1 polymer ?
#
loop_
_entity_poly.entity_id
_entity_poly.type
_entity_poly.pdbx_seq_one_letter_code
_entity_poly.pdbx_strand_id
1 'polypeptide(L)'
;MKKNLLLLLGVAVMFFSCQNESTEAEEQQQTAFEAEIAAEADILTSEIEVAGIDEGDDALQMNAESEILVKRPSKNSGLTFSTASKSQSTQCEADIEGLVASLPESVTLTTTSKRGPDAYFTLDIVDGYLAGNEQLAWCADIDLNLEVEGPLDFDVYSSYGDNIPETVFAQPENLDLVNWILNQDYVGKQSPNESGVYTFGHVQWAIWELLNSYNCNICENLTNPTGTWRYDSTNLKKAQEILQAALENGEGYTPGCGEKIGVVLVPDGKQPLIIMKEVPSKEQECDDCEGDVDQLTMEFDWHRAKRVRIYQKKENTCWGAKVFDKVLQPGEEFSIEGVNHDGSFGKYVYIYIDNCYYTKIKTNCYLNIGPGYEKGVFNVISGTSTHGGELCEYIKPEQRCYRHWSCYYYYKSCRYKKH
;
A
#
# COMPACT_ATOMS: atom_id res chain seq x y z
N MET A 1 -33.59 -79.28 -37.59
CA MET A 1 -32.34 -78.50 -37.49
C MET A 1 -32.43 -77.67 -36.22
N LYS A 2 -31.41 -77.75 -35.36
CA LYS A 2 -31.35 -77.12 -34.03
C LYS A 2 -30.60 -75.78 -34.09
N LYS A 3 -30.94 -74.93 -33.11
CA LYS A 3 -30.23 -73.75 -32.52
C LYS A 3 -30.57 -72.35 -33.07
N ASN A 4 -31.36 -71.61 -32.27
CA ASN A 4 -30.99 -70.41 -31.48
C ASN A 4 -32.31 -69.67 -31.13
N LEU A 5 -32.85 -69.69 -29.91
CA LEU A 5 -32.39 -69.21 -28.59
C LEU A 5 -32.57 -67.69 -28.37
N LEU A 6 -33.39 -67.39 -27.35
CA LEU A 6 -33.68 -66.16 -26.57
C LEU A 6 -34.80 -65.22 -27.10
N LEU A 7 -36.00 -65.13 -26.47
CA LEU A 7 -36.39 -64.53 -25.16
C LEU A 7 -36.11 -63.00 -25.15
N LEU A 8 -37.02 -62.06 -24.87
CA LEU A 8 -38.20 -62.03 -23.97
C LEU A 8 -39.06 -60.77 -24.22
N LEU A 9 -40.37 -60.96 -24.11
CA LEU A 9 -41.38 -60.12 -23.44
C LEU A 9 -41.43 -58.60 -23.73
N GLY A 10 -42.42 -58.23 -24.55
CA GLY A 10 -43.00 -56.88 -24.58
C GLY A 10 -43.95 -56.69 -23.41
N VAL A 11 -43.76 -55.60 -22.66
CA VAL A 11 -44.67 -55.09 -21.64
C VAL A 11 -45.16 -53.72 -22.10
N ALA A 12 -46.47 -53.56 -22.10
CA ALA A 12 -47.19 -52.35 -22.41
C ALA A 12 -46.90 -51.23 -21.41
N VAL A 13 -46.76 -49.99 -21.89
CA VAL A 13 -46.97 -48.78 -21.07
C VAL A 13 -47.81 -47.77 -21.86
N MET A 14 -48.78 -47.24 -21.12
CA MET A 14 -49.88 -46.34 -21.42
C MET A 14 -49.50 -45.04 -22.16
N PHE A 15 -50.47 -44.52 -22.90
CA PHE A 15 -50.56 -43.14 -23.37
C PHE A 15 -50.42 -42.12 -22.22
N PHE A 16 -49.58 -41.11 -22.39
CA PHE A 16 -49.78 -39.76 -21.84
C PHE A 16 -49.32 -38.72 -22.87
N SER A 17 -50.24 -37.83 -23.21
CA SER A 17 -50.03 -36.60 -23.94
C SER A 17 -49.45 -35.53 -22.99
N CYS A 18 -48.40 -34.81 -23.40
CA CYS A 18 -48.05 -33.44 -22.94
C CYS A 18 -47.38 -32.77 -24.13
N GLN A 19 -48.04 -31.84 -24.84
CA GLN A 19 -48.03 -30.39 -24.58
C GLN A 19 -46.63 -29.76 -24.55
N ASN A 20 -46.48 -28.80 -25.46
CA ASN A 20 -45.39 -27.86 -25.65
C ASN A 20 -45.20 -27.02 -24.39
N GLU A 21 -44.03 -27.10 -23.76
CA GLU A 21 -43.65 -26.24 -22.63
C GLU A 21 -42.18 -25.84 -22.87
N SER A 22 -41.99 -24.79 -23.66
CA SER A 22 -40.71 -24.08 -23.74
C SER A 22 -40.49 -23.41 -22.39
N THR A 23 -39.42 -23.79 -21.69
CA THR A 23 -39.14 -23.30 -20.34
C THR A 23 -38.79 -21.82 -20.38
N GLU A 24 -39.47 -21.01 -19.55
CA GLU A 24 -39.24 -19.57 -19.34
C GLU A 24 -37.76 -19.22 -19.07
N ALA A 25 -36.96 -20.19 -18.62
CA ALA A 25 -35.52 -20.06 -18.41
C ALA A 25 -34.71 -19.89 -19.73
N GLU A 26 -35.13 -20.50 -20.84
CA GLU A 26 -34.42 -20.37 -22.12
C GLU A 26 -34.71 -19.02 -22.79
N GLU A 27 -35.94 -18.52 -22.69
CA GLU A 27 -36.31 -17.17 -23.18
C GLU A 27 -35.68 -16.06 -22.33
N GLN A 28 -35.56 -16.23 -21.01
CA GLN A 28 -34.86 -15.29 -20.13
C GLN A 28 -33.34 -15.23 -20.39
N GLN A 29 -32.73 -16.37 -20.71
CA GLN A 29 -31.30 -16.44 -21.01
C GLN A 29 -30.98 -15.82 -22.38
N GLN A 30 -31.88 -15.98 -23.35
CA GLN A 30 -31.77 -15.36 -24.67
C GLN A 30 -32.00 -13.84 -24.63
N THR A 31 -32.96 -13.36 -23.84
CA THR A 31 -33.20 -11.91 -23.66
C THR A 31 -32.10 -11.21 -22.87
N ALA A 32 -31.50 -11.88 -21.87
CA ALA A 32 -30.32 -11.36 -21.16
C ALA A 32 -29.11 -11.24 -22.10
N PHE A 33 -28.89 -12.23 -22.97
CA PHE A 33 -27.81 -12.22 -23.95
C PHE A 33 -28.01 -11.14 -25.03
N GLU A 34 -29.25 -10.93 -25.49
CA GLU A 34 -29.57 -9.86 -26.46
C GLU A 34 -29.47 -8.46 -25.84
N ALA A 35 -29.91 -8.27 -24.59
CA ALA A 35 -29.75 -7.02 -23.85
C ALA A 35 -28.28 -6.69 -23.60
N GLU A 36 -27.45 -7.71 -23.39
CA GLU A 36 -26.02 -7.57 -23.22
C GLU A 36 -25.29 -7.25 -24.52
N ILE A 37 -25.66 -7.86 -25.65
CA ILE A 37 -25.15 -7.46 -26.97
C ILE A 37 -25.51 -6.00 -27.28
N ALA A 38 -26.71 -5.57 -26.89
CA ALA A 38 -27.13 -4.18 -27.06
C ALA A 38 -26.32 -3.21 -26.17
N ALA A 39 -26.01 -3.60 -24.92
CA ALA A 39 -25.14 -2.82 -24.04
C ALA A 39 -23.68 -2.80 -24.52
N GLU A 40 -23.16 -3.93 -25.04
CA GLU A 40 -21.83 -4.00 -25.66
C GLU A 40 -21.74 -3.09 -26.89
N ALA A 41 -22.80 -3.00 -27.70
CA ALA A 41 -22.87 -2.10 -28.84
C ALA A 41 -22.98 -0.61 -28.43
N ASP A 42 -23.66 -0.30 -27.34
CA ASP A 42 -23.84 1.08 -26.84
C ASP A 42 -22.54 1.63 -26.21
N ILE A 43 -21.78 0.80 -25.49
CA ILE A 43 -20.42 1.17 -24.99
C ILE A 43 -19.47 1.42 -26.16
N LEU A 44 -19.49 0.55 -27.18
CA LEU A 44 -18.61 0.68 -28.34
C LEU A 44 -18.95 1.88 -29.23
N THR A 45 -20.23 2.29 -29.29
CA THR A 45 -20.70 3.40 -30.15
C THR A 45 -20.66 4.76 -29.46
N SER A 46 -20.93 4.83 -28.15
CA SER A 46 -20.92 6.10 -27.40
C SER A 46 -19.51 6.71 -27.26
N GLU A 47 -18.45 5.92 -27.30
CA GLU A 47 -17.06 6.42 -27.21
C GLU A 47 -16.43 6.78 -28.55
N ILE A 48 -16.97 6.29 -29.68
CA ILE A 48 -16.54 6.71 -31.03
C ILE A 48 -16.87 8.20 -31.27
N GLU A 49 -17.96 8.71 -30.69
CA GLU A 49 -18.35 10.13 -30.84
C GLU A 49 -17.60 11.09 -29.87
N VAL A 50 -16.96 10.58 -28.81
CA VAL A 50 -16.25 11.40 -27.81
C VAL A 50 -14.72 11.37 -28.00
N ALA A 51 -14.19 10.43 -28.78
CA ALA A 51 -12.84 10.51 -29.28
C ALA A 51 -12.77 11.63 -30.33
N GLY A 52 -12.47 12.86 -29.88
CA GLY A 52 -12.01 13.92 -30.77
C GLY A 52 -10.93 13.34 -31.68
N ILE A 53 -11.30 13.13 -32.94
CA ILE A 53 -10.37 12.79 -34.00
C ILE A 53 -9.47 14.02 -34.10
N ASP A 54 -8.31 13.94 -33.47
CA ASP A 54 -7.22 14.87 -33.69
C ASP A 54 -6.82 14.68 -35.16
N GLU A 55 -7.42 15.48 -36.04
CA GLU A 55 -7.15 15.52 -37.48
C GLU A 55 -5.70 15.94 -37.69
N GLY A 56 -4.79 14.96 -37.65
CA GLY A 56 -3.36 15.21 -37.81
C GLY A 56 -2.43 14.02 -37.51
N ASP A 57 -2.90 12.96 -36.85
CA ASP A 57 -2.09 11.74 -36.73
C ASP A 57 -2.33 10.81 -37.92
N ASP A 58 -1.28 10.53 -38.70
CA ASP A 58 -1.27 9.42 -39.65
C ASP A 58 -1.80 8.15 -38.96
N ALA A 59 -2.99 7.71 -39.38
CA ALA A 59 -3.70 6.59 -38.79
C ALA A 59 -2.78 5.36 -38.69
N LEU A 60 -2.82 4.65 -37.56
CA LEU A 60 -2.08 3.39 -37.37
C LEU A 60 -2.48 2.41 -38.48
N GLN A 61 -1.51 1.97 -39.27
CA GLN A 61 -1.70 1.01 -40.34
C GLN A 61 -1.24 -0.38 -39.89
N MET A 62 -1.95 -1.41 -40.32
CA MET A 62 -1.62 -2.81 -40.02
C MET A 62 -1.13 -3.51 -41.28
N ASN A 63 -0.05 -4.26 -41.16
CA ASN A 63 0.42 -5.19 -42.20
C ASN A 63 0.63 -6.59 -41.63
N ALA A 64 1.11 -7.53 -42.44
CA ALA A 64 1.37 -8.90 -42.00
C ALA A 64 2.38 -8.98 -40.84
N GLU A 65 3.33 -8.04 -40.74
CA GLU A 65 4.29 -8.01 -39.64
C GLU A 65 3.68 -7.45 -38.35
N SER A 66 2.64 -6.62 -38.45
CA SER A 66 1.92 -6.08 -37.28
C SER A 66 1.25 -7.18 -36.46
N GLU A 67 0.94 -8.33 -37.06
CA GLU A 67 0.35 -9.47 -36.33
C GLU A 67 1.35 -10.32 -35.56
N ILE A 68 2.65 -10.04 -35.68
CA ILE A 68 3.69 -10.71 -34.91
C ILE A 68 3.81 -10.00 -33.56
N LEU A 69 3.65 -10.76 -32.47
CA LEU A 69 3.87 -10.24 -31.13
C LEU A 69 5.35 -9.90 -30.96
N VAL A 70 5.63 -8.61 -30.73
CA VAL A 70 6.97 -8.10 -30.44
C VAL A 70 7.13 -8.06 -28.93
N LYS A 71 8.26 -8.55 -28.43
CA LYS A 71 8.67 -8.39 -27.04
C LYS A 71 9.97 -7.60 -27.01
N ARG A 72 10.15 -6.77 -25.98
CA ARG A 72 11.42 -6.08 -25.72
C ARG A 72 12.53 -7.14 -25.61
N PRO A 73 13.62 -7.05 -26.37
CA PRO A 73 14.71 -8.01 -26.25
C PRO A 73 15.34 -7.87 -24.86
N SER A 74 15.31 -8.94 -24.07
CA SER A 74 16.07 -9.01 -22.82
C SER A 74 17.54 -8.77 -23.13
N LYS A 75 18.13 -7.68 -22.63
CA LYS A 75 19.59 -7.53 -22.63
C LYS A 75 20.18 -8.61 -21.72
N ASN A 76 20.42 -9.80 -22.27
CA ASN A 76 21.32 -10.79 -21.68
C ASN A 76 22.75 -10.28 -21.85
N SER A 77 23.13 -9.27 -21.07
CA SER A 77 24.51 -9.14 -20.62
C SER A 77 24.60 -9.99 -19.36
N GLY A 78 25.39 -11.06 -19.41
CA GLY A 78 25.52 -12.01 -18.32
C GLY A 78 25.88 -11.34 -17.00
N LEU A 79 24.88 -11.18 -16.16
CA LEU A 79 25.00 -11.16 -14.71
C LEU A 79 24.32 -12.44 -14.24
N THR A 80 25.13 -13.36 -13.75
CA THR A 80 24.67 -14.53 -13.00
C THR A 80 23.69 -14.06 -11.93
N PHE A 81 22.44 -14.49 -12.03
CA PHE A 81 21.49 -14.46 -10.93
C PHE A 81 22.00 -15.40 -9.84
N SER A 82 22.91 -14.88 -9.00
CA SER A 82 23.00 -15.34 -7.63
C SER A 82 21.68 -14.96 -6.98
N THR A 83 21.04 -15.92 -6.33
CA THR A 83 20.00 -15.69 -5.34
C THR A 83 20.57 -14.79 -4.24
N ALA A 84 20.50 -13.49 -4.45
CA ALA A 84 20.76 -12.46 -3.47
C ALA A 84 19.42 -11.83 -3.14
N SER A 85 19.06 -11.98 -1.87
CA SER A 85 17.95 -11.32 -1.21
C SER A 85 17.77 -9.88 -1.69
N LYS A 86 16.50 -9.47 -1.80
CA LYS A 86 16.05 -8.08 -1.88
C LYS A 86 17.03 -7.14 -1.19
N SER A 87 17.80 -6.42 -2.00
CA SER A 87 18.39 -5.14 -1.63
C SER A 87 17.50 -4.12 -2.31
N GLN A 88 16.33 -3.87 -1.71
CA GLN A 88 15.66 -2.59 -1.89
C GLN A 88 16.62 -1.54 -1.34
N SER A 89 17.33 -0.86 -2.23
CA SER A 89 17.79 0.50 -1.96
C SER A 89 16.93 1.44 -2.79
N THR A 90 15.62 1.40 -2.57
CA THR A 90 14.88 2.66 -2.49
C THR A 90 15.47 3.36 -1.28
N GLN A 91 16.21 4.44 -1.52
CA GLN A 91 16.76 5.26 -0.45
C GLN A 91 15.57 5.96 0.20
N CYS A 92 14.89 5.26 1.10
CA CYS A 92 13.78 5.83 1.82
C CYS A 92 14.35 6.95 2.71
N GLU A 93 13.70 8.10 2.70
CA GLU A 93 13.99 9.19 3.63
C GLU A 93 12.94 9.13 4.73
N ALA A 94 13.36 9.20 6.00
CA ALA A 94 12.43 9.16 7.13
C ALA A 94 11.71 10.51 7.29
N ASP A 95 10.39 10.49 7.44
CA ASP A 95 9.56 11.69 7.62
C ASP A 95 9.24 11.96 9.09
N ILE A 96 10.29 12.30 9.84
CA ILE A 96 10.13 12.67 11.26
C ILE A 96 9.29 13.94 11.39
N GLU A 97 9.53 14.94 10.54
CA GLU A 97 8.80 16.21 10.59
C GLU A 97 7.30 16.02 10.32
N GLY A 98 6.94 15.25 9.29
CA GLY A 98 5.55 14.91 8.99
C GLY A 98 4.89 14.11 10.10
N LEU A 99 5.59 13.14 10.71
CA LEU A 99 5.07 12.43 11.89
C LEU A 99 4.79 13.41 13.03
N VAL A 100 5.75 14.27 13.40
CA VAL A 100 5.59 15.24 14.48
C VAL A 100 4.42 16.19 14.21
N ALA A 101 4.25 16.65 12.97
CA ALA A 101 3.14 17.49 12.57
C ALA A 101 1.77 16.77 12.62
N SER A 102 1.76 15.44 12.51
CA SER A 102 0.55 14.62 12.57
C SER A 102 0.12 14.23 13.99
N LEU A 103 0.97 14.45 14.99
CA LEU A 103 0.65 14.13 16.38
C LEU A 103 -0.52 15.03 16.85
N PRO A 104 -1.55 14.45 17.50
CA PRO A 104 -2.60 15.25 18.14
C PRO A 104 -2.01 16.03 19.32
N GLU A 105 -2.64 17.12 19.76
CA GLU A 105 -2.22 17.85 20.97
C GLU A 105 -2.44 17.02 22.25
N SER A 106 -3.51 16.23 22.28
CA SER A 106 -3.88 15.38 23.41
C SER A 106 -4.53 14.08 22.94
N VAL A 107 -4.46 13.03 23.75
CA VAL A 107 -5.17 11.75 23.53
C VAL A 107 -5.84 11.26 24.80
N THR A 108 -6.90 10.48 24.62
CA THR A 108 -7.56 9.74 25.70
C THR A 108 -7.16 8.27 25.64
N LEU A 109 -6.66 7.71 26.75
CA LEU A 109 -6.22 6.32 26.81
C LEU A 109 -6.61 5.62 28.11
N THR A 110 -6.60 4.28 28.07
CA THR A 110 -6.81 3.40 29.24
C THR A 110 -5.60 2.49 29.39
N THR A 111 -5.02 2.42 30.58
CA THR A 111 -4.01 1.40 30.89
C THR A 111 -4.70 0.08 31.18
N THR A 112 -4.40 -0.94 30.39
CA THR A 112 -5.01 -2.28 30.49
C THR A 112 -4.15 -3.27 31.27
N SER A 113 -2.85 -3.02 31.32
CA SER A 113 -1.90 -3.79 32.11
C SER A 113 -0.79 -2.90 32.66
N LYS A 114 -0.30 -3.27 33.85
CA LYS A 114 0.88 -2.69 34.50
C LYS A 114 1.82 -3.83 34.85
N ARG A 115 3.08 -3.67 34.44
CA ARG A 115 4.16 -4.68 34.44
C ARG A 115 3.84 -5.82 33.48
N GLY A 116 3.69 -5.46 32.21
CA GLY A 116 3.43 -6.38 31.12
C GLY A 116 4.61 -7.33 30.84
N PRO A 117 4.45 -8.31 29.94
CA PRO A 117 5.53 -9.20 29.52
C PRO A 117 6.67 -8.45 28.81
N ASP A 118 6.32 -7.47 27.99
CA ASP A 118 7.24 -6.88 27.02
C ASP A 118 7.54 -5.40 27.26
N ALA A 119 6.73 -4.71 28.08
CA ALA A 119 6.90 -3.32 28.48
C ALA A 119 6.28 -3.05 29.85
N TYR A 120 6.50 -1.85 30.40
CA TYR A 120 5.99 -1.50 31.72
C TYR A 120 4.47 -1.36 31.74
N PHE A 121 3.85 -0.82 30.70
CA PHE A 121 2.40 -0.74 30.57
C PHE A 121 1.94 -1.31 29.23
N THR A 122 0.67 -1.73 29.23
CA THR A 122 -0.11 -1.94 28.02
C THR A 122 -1.28 -0.96 28.02
N LEU A 123 -1.54 -0.32 26.89
CA LEU A 123 -2.54 0.74 26.73
C LEU A 123 -3.53 0.43 25.61
N ASP A 124 -4.73 0.97 25.74
CA ASP A 124 -5.64 1.19 24.63
C ASP A 124 -5.83 2.71 24.45
N ILE A 125 -5.56 3.22 23.24
CA ILE A 125 -5.77 4.62 22.84
C ILE A 125 -6.96 4.67 21.90
N VAL A 126 -7.98 5.47 22.26
CA VAL A 126 -9.31 5.39 21.65
C VAL A 126 -9.34 6.00 20.24
N ASP A 127 -8.73 7.17 20.05
CA ASP A 127 -8.90 7.97 18.84
C ASP A 127 -7.60 8.66 18.37
N GLY A 128 -7.56 9.02 17.08
CA GLY A 128 -6.48 9.78 16.46
C GLY A 128 -5.37 8.93 15.83
N TYR A 129 -4.32 9.58 15.34
CA TYR A 129 -3.16 8.93 14.72
C TYR A 129 -2.46 7.92 15.65
N LEU A 130 -2.56 8.14 16.97
CA LEU A 130 -2.00 7.26 17.99
C LEU A 130 -2.93 6.12 18.42
N ALA A 131 -4.15 6.05 17.87
CA ALA A 131 -5.12 5.02 18.24
C ALA A 131 -4.58 3.60 18.04
N GLY A 132 -5.03 2.68 18.89
CA GLY A 132 -4.60 1.29 18.86
C GLY A 132 -4.79 0.62 20.20
N ASN A 133 -5.01 -0.69 20.15
CA ASN A 133 -5.17 -1.54 21.32
C ASN A 133 -3.86 -2.26 21.65
N GLU A 134 -3.71 -2.66 22.90
CA GLU A 134 -2.54 -3.41 23.41
C GLU A 134 -1.18 -2.76 23.11
N GLN A 135 -1.15 -1.42 23.06
CA GLN A 135 0.08 -0.67 22.79
C GLN A 135 1.04 -0.78 23.97
N LEU A 136 2.31 -1.04 23.69
CA LEU A 136 3.36 -1.12 24.69
C LEU A 136 3.83 0.28 25.08
N ALA A 137 4.00 0.52 26.39
CA ALA A 137 4.49 1.79 26.89
C ALA A 137 5.48 1.63 28.05
N TRP A 138 6.33 2.64 28.19
CA TRP A 138 7.40 2.71 29.17
C TRP A 138 7.11 3.79 30.21
N CYS A 139 7.50 3.52 31.45
CA CYS A 139 7.39 4.46 32.56
C CYS A 139 8.49 5.52 32.41
N ALA A 140 8.14 6.79 32.29
CA ALA A 140 9.10 7.85 31.99
C ALA A 140 9.63 8.60 33.24
N ASP A 141 8.98 8.38 34.37
CA ASP A 141 9.28 8.97 35.68
C ASP A 141 9.25 7.84 36.72
N ILE A 142 10.14 7.91 37.70
CA ILE A 142 10.28 6.93 38.77
C ILE A 142 9.49 7.32 40.03
N ASP A 143 9.18 8.61 40.20
CA ASP A 143 8.53 9.17 41.39
C ASP A 143 7.00 9.11 41.31
N LEU A 144 6.47 9.09 40.10
CA LEU A 144 5.04 9.12 39.84
C LEU A 144 4.46 7.71 39.67
N ASN A 145 3.13 7.65 39.68
CA ASN A 145 2.41 6.40 39.60
C ASN A 145 1.18 6.53 38.71
N LEU A 146 0.87 5.44 38.03
CA LEU A 146 -0.34 5.25 37.24
C LEU A 146 -0.80 3.81 37.46
N GLU A 147 -2.07 3.62 37.76
CA GLU A 147 -2.64 2.29 37.94
C GLU A 147 -3.18 1.73 36.62
N VAL A 148 -3.79 0.54 36.66
CA VAL A 148 -4.63 0.04 35.57
C VAL A 148 -5.96 0.78 35.68
N GLU A 149 -6.11 1.84 34.89
CA GLU A 149 -7.18 2.82 34.99
C GLU A 149 -7.41 3.57 33.67
N GLY A 150 -8.49 4.32 33.61
CA GLY A 150 -8.87 5.09 32.44
C GLY A 150 -10.37 5.06 32.19
N PRO A 151 -10.84 5.81 31.17
CA PRO A 151 -10.05 6.66 30.29
C PRO A 151 -9.49 7.92 31.00
N LEU A 152 -8.25 8.31 30.66
CA LEU A 152 -7.57 9.52 31.12
C LEU A 152 -7.01 10.29 29.91
N ASP A 153 -6.95 11.61 30.04
CA ASP A 153 -6.38 12.49 29.02
C ASP A 153 -4.88 12.72 29.25
N PHE A 154 -4.12 12.74 28.16
CA PHE A 154 -2.67 12.95 28.12
C PHE A 154 -2.33 13.97 27.06
N ASP A 155 -1.51 14.95 27.40
CA ASP A 155 -0.86 15.82 26.43
C ASP A 155 0.22 15.03 25.67
N VAL A 156 0.38 15.30 24.39
CA VAL A 156 1.22 14.52 23.49
C VAL A 156 2.39 15.35 23.00
N TYR A 157 3.59 14.78 23.10
CA TYR A 157 4.82 15.40 22.65
C TYR A 157 5.69 14.40 21.87
N SER A 158 6.44 14.91 20.91
CA SER A 158 7.52 14.13 20.27
C SER A 158 8.76 14.12 21.15
N SER A 159 9.48 12.98 21.22
CA SER A 159 10.78 12.92 21.88
C SER A 159 11.88 13.75 21.20
N TYR A 160 11.63 14.27 19.99
CA TYR A 160 12.49 15.20 19.25
C TYR A 160 11.93 16.63 19.23
N GLY A 161 10.84 16.90 19.94
CA GLY A 161 10.22 18.24 19.99
C GLY A 161 10.72 19.06 21.19
N ASP A 162 10.85 20.37 21.00
CA ASP A 162 11.33 21.30 22.04
C ASP A 162 10.28 21.68 23.11
N ASN A 163 9.08 21.08 23.07
CA ASN A 163 7.91 21.54 23.83
C ASN A 163 7.54 20.65 25.03
N ILE A 164 8.33 19.62 25.35
CA ILE A 164 8.07 18.79 26.53
C ILE A 164 8.27 19.66 27.79
N PRO A 165 7.31 19.70 28.73
CA PRO A 165 7.48 20.50 29.94
C PRO A 165 8.72 20.09 30.73
N GLU A 166 9.54 21.07 31.16
CA GLU A 166 10.81 20.84 31.88
C GLU A 166 10.67 20.03 33.17
N THR A 167 9.45 19.91 33.71
CA THR A 167 9.17 19.13 34.92
C THR A 167 8.99 17.64 34.66
N VAL A 168 8.91 17.19 33.40
CA VAL A 168 8.65 15.79 33.05
C VAL A 168 9.91 14.94 33.18
N PHE A 169 11.07 15.46 32.75
CA PHE A 169 12.34 14.76 32.78
C PHE A 169 13.41 15.57 33.49
N ALA A 170 14.26 14.90 34.25
CA ALA A 170 15.43 15.54 34.85
C ALA A 170 16.56 15.73 33.82
N GLN A 171 16.62 14.86 32.82
CA GLN A 171 17.64 14.83 31.76
C GLN A 171 16.97 14.64 30.38
N PRO A 172 16.17 15.59 29.89
CA PRO A 172 15.47 15.48 28.60
C PRO A 172 16.42 15.35 27.41
N GLU A 173 17.68 15.79 27.53
CA GLU A 173 18.72 15.65 26.52
C GLU A 173 19.03 14.19 26.15
N ASN A 174 18.72 13.23 27.04
CA ASN A 174 18.98 11.81 26.82
C ASN A 174 17.83 11.07 26.10
N LEU A 175 16.86 11.79 25.54
CA LEU A 175 15.73 11.17 24.83
C LEU A 175 16.17 10.44 23.54
N ASP A 176 17.24 10.88 22.89
CA ASP A 176 17.88 10.19 21.76
C ASP A 176 18.43 8.81 22.16
N LEU A 177 19.09 8.71 23.31
CA LEU A 177 19.59 7.47 23.91
C LEU A 177 18.43 6.51 24.22
N VAL A 178 17.30 7.04 24.73
CA VAL A 178 16.09 6.24 24.98
C VAL A 178 15.47 5.75 23.66
N ASN A 179 15.36 6.62 22.65
CA ASN A 179 14.90 6.22 21.32
C ASN A 179 15.80 5.12 20.74
N TRP A 180 17.11 5.22 20.91
CA TRP A 180 18.06 4.21 20.46
C TRP A 180 17.81 2.86 21.15
N ILE A 181 17.69 2.85 22.50
CA ILE A 181 17.42 1.63 23.29
C ILE A 181 16.14 0.94 22.79
N LEU A 182 15.09 1.70 22.57
CA LEU A 182 13.77 1.17 22.21
C LEU A 182 13.68 0.67 20.76
N ASN A 183 14.66 0.99 19.92
CA ASN A 183 14.84 0.39 18.59
C ASN A 183 15.74 -0.86 18.58
N GLN A 184 16.38 -1.20 19.71
CA GLN A 184 17.25 -2.38 19.77
C GLN A 184 16.51 -3.69 20.08
N ASP A 185 15.19 -3.70 20.31
CA ASP A 185 14.40 -4.90 20.62
C ASP A 185 15.05 -5.81 21.68
N TYR A 186 15.53 -5.24 22.79
CA TYR A 186 16.31 -6.00 23.80
C TYR A 186 15.52 -7.14 24.45
N VAL A 187 14.23 -6.97 24.72
CA VAL A 187 13.44 -7.95 25.48
C VAL A 187 13.47 -9.31 24.78
N GLY A 188 13.89 -10.36 25.51
CA GLY A 188 14.05 -11.71 24.98
C GLY A 188 15.40 -11.99 24.29
N LYS A 189 16.24 -10.99 24.00
CA LYS A 189 17.61 -11.21 23.49
C LYS A 189 18.53 -11.73 24.60
N GLN A 190 19.50 -12.57 24.25
CA GLN A 190 20.53 -13.04 25.18
C GLN A 190 21.48 -11.90 25.55
N SER A 191 21.85 -11.80 26.83
CA SER A 191 22.95 -10.93 27.22
C SER A 191 24.28 -11.50 26.71
N PRO A 192 25.18 -10.67 26.17
CA PRO A 192 26.47 -11.12 25.67
C PRO A 192 27.46 -11.42 26.81
N ASN A 193 27.34 -10.78 27.98
CA ASN A 193 28.27 -10.96 29.09
C ASN A 193 27.66 -11.63 30.33
N GLU A 194 26.33 -11.69 30.44
CA GLU A 194 25.61 -12.29 31.56
C GLU A 194 24.70 -13.44 31.13
N SER A 195 24.38 -14.36 32.04
CA SER A 195 23.55 -15.52 31.73
C SER A 195 22.07 -15.14 31.53
N GLY A 196 21.43 -15.70 30.50
CA GLY A 196 19.99 -15.56 30.26
C GLY A 196 19.62 -14.31 29.45
N VAL A 197 18.32 -14.14 29.23
CA VAL A 197 17.81 -13.06 28.36
C VAL A 197 17.60 -11.74 29.11
N TYR A 198 17.51 -10.65 28.35
CA TYR A 198 16.97 -9.38 28.83
C TYR A 198 15.45 -9.47 28.99
N THR A 199 14.92 -8.64 29.87
CA THR A 199 13.49 -8.51 30.19
C THR A 199 13.11 -7.05 30.05
N PHE A 200 11.82 -6.73 29.99
CA PHE A 200 11.37 -5.33 29.97
C PHE A 200 11.93 -4.53 31.16
N GLY A 201 12.15 -5.18 32.31
CA GLY A 201 12.74 -4.55 33.48
C GLY A 201 14.14 -4.00 33.29
N HIS A 202 14.99 -4.75 32.58
CA HIS A 202 16.34 -4.30 32.28
C HIS A 202 16.31 -3.05 31.40
N VAL A 203 15.40 -3.03 30.42
CA VAL A 203 15.16 -1.88 29.54
C VAL A 203 14.61 -0.70 30.34
N GLN A 204 13.58 -0.91 31.16
CA GLN A 204 12.98 0.12 31.99
C GLN A 204 13.97 0.74 32.98
N TRP A 205 14.83 -0.08 33.59
CA TRP A 205 15.86 0.40 34.50
C TRP A 205 16.84 1.34 33.78
N ALA A 206 17.27 0.98 32.56
CA ALA A 206 18.16 1.81 31.76
C ALA A 206 17.50 3.13 31.35
N ILE A 207 16.20 3.12 31.01
CA ILE A 207 15.43 4.33 30.71
C ILE A 207 15.41 5.28 31.91
N TRP A 208 15.16 4.78 33.12
CA TRP A 208 15.16 5.62 34.33
C TRP A 208 16.54 6.19 34.66
N GLU A 209 17.61 5.43 34.44
CA GLU A 209 18.97 5.96 34.64
C GLU A 209 19.27 7.15 33.70
N LEU A 210 18.70 7.11 32.48
CA LEU A 210 18.88 8.16 31.49
C LEU A 210 17.99 9.39 31.74
N LEU A 211 16.74 9.22 32.17
CA LEU A 211 15.78 10.34 32.22
C LEU A 211 15.63 10.98 33.61
N ASN A 212 15.98 10.28 34.68
CA ASN A 212 15.75 10.72 36.05
C ASN A 212 17.08 11.11 36.75
N SER A 213 16.98 11.88 37.83
CA SER A 213 18.16 12.29 38.63
C SER A 213 18.70 11.17 39.53
N TYR A 214 17.94 10.08 39.66
CA TYR A 214 18.28 8.89 40.40
C TYR A 214 17.45 7.70 39.90
N ASN A 215 17.84 6.49 40.28
CA ASN A 215 17.16 5.25 39.88
C ASN A 215 16.69 4.45 41.10
N CYS A 216 15.91 3.40 40.88
CA CYS A 216 15.32 2.62 41.96
C CYS A 216 16.40 1.94 42.79
N ASN A 217 16.38 2.18 44.10
CA ASN A 217 17.20 1.45 45.05
C ASN A 217 16.68 0.01 45.25
N ILE A 218 15.37 -0.19 45.09
CA ILE A 218 14.69 -1.49 45.16
C ILE A 218 13.74 -1.59 43.96
N CYS A 219 14.14 -2.33 42.93
CA CYS A 219 13.43 -2.44 41.65
C CYS A 219 12.56 -3.70 41.55
N GLU A 220 12.00 -4.19 42.66
CA GLU A 220 11.28 -5.48 42.74
C GLU A 220 10.16 -5.66 41.70
N ASN A 221 9.66 -4.56 41.15
CA ASN A 221 8.57 -4.54 40.17
C ASN A 221 9.03 -4.60 38.69
N LEU A 222 10.34 -4.69 38.42
CA LEU A 222 10.91 -4.70 37.07
C LEU A 222 11.07 -6.12 36.48
N THR A 223 10.14 -7.04 36.69
CA THR A 223 10.16 -8.34 35.98
C THR A 223 8.76 -8.80 35.64
N ASN A 224 8.67 -9.69 34.65
CA ASN A 224 7.52 -10.56 34.47
C ASN A 224 7.98 -12.02 34.62
N PRO A 225 7.44 -12.80 35.59
CA PRO A 225 6.46 -12.37 36.59
C PRO A 225 7.03 -11.33 37.55
N THR A 226 6.17 -10.40 37.97
CA THR A 226 6.50 -9.34 38.94
C THR A 226 7.03 -9.94 40.25
N GLY A 227 8.02 -9.30 40.85
CA GLY A 227 8.65 -9.79 42.09
C GLY A 227 9.73 -10.86 41.88
N THR A 228 10.14 -11.11 40.63
CA THR A 228 11.30 -11.96 40.32
C THR A 228 12.58 -11.19 40.06
N TRP A 229 12.52 -9.85 39.95
CA TRP A 229 13.69 -8.99 39.94
C TRP A 229 14.39 -9.14 41.28
N ARG A 230 15.47 -9.91 41.29
CA ARG A 230 16.38 -9.98 42.42
C ARG A 230 17.37 -8.85 42.24
N TYR A 231 17.56 -8.05 43.29
CA TYR A 231 18.69 -7.13 43.38
C TYR A 231 19.99 -7.93 43.54
N ASP A 232 20.28 -8.77 42.55
CA ASP A 232 21.54 -9.46 42.38
C ASP A 232 22.39 -8.73 41.34
N SER A 233 23.68 -9.02 41.37
CA SER A 233 24.63 -8.39 40.48
C SER A 233 24.36 -8.71 39.00
N THR A 234 23.62 -9.77 38.69
CA THR A 234 23.37 -10.17 37.29
C THR A 234 22.30 -9.30 36.64
N ASN A 235 21.16 -9.06 37.31
CA ASN A 235 20.13 -8.17 36.74
C ASN A 235 20.64 -6.73 36.61
N LEU A 236 21.37 -6.23 37.62
CA LEU A 236 21.94 -4.89 37.55
C LEU A 236 22.93 -4.77 36.38
N LYS A 237 23.83 -5.74 36.20
CA LYS A 237 24.78 -5.71 35.08
C LYS A 237 24.11 -5.77 33.72
N LYS A 238 23.06 -6.58 33.54
CA LYS A 238 22.29 -6.59 32.28
C LYS A 238 21.65 -5.25 31.96
N ALA A 239 21.11 -4.57 32.97
CA ALA A 239 20.57 -3.23 32.77
C ALA A 239 21.68 -2.20 32.46
N GLN A 240 22.84 -2.33 33.13
CA GLN A 240 24.03 -1.53 32.85
C GLN A 240 24.62 -1.80 31.45
N GLU A 241 24.52 -3.01 30.91
CA GLU A 241 24.92 -3.31 29.54
C GLU A 241 24.10 -2.50 28.52
N ILE A 242 22.77 -2.43 28.72
CA ILE A 242 21.88 -1.65 27.87
C ILE A 242 22.22 -0.16 27.97
N LEU A 243 22.36 0.35 29.20
CA LEU A 243 22.75 1.74 29.45
C LEU A 243 24.08 2.09 28.78
N GLN A 244 25.11 1.27 28.99
CA GLN A 244 26.44 1.53 28.44
C GLN A 244 26.41 1.48 26.91
N ALA A 245 25.68 0.53 26.33
CA ALA A 245 25.51 0.46 24.89
C ALA A 245 24.80 1.72 24.33
N ALA A 246 23.81 2.25 25.06
CA ALA A 246 23.18 3.51 24.71
C ALA A 246 24.18 4.66 24.77
N LEU A 247 24.89 4.85 25.90
CA LEU A 247 25.89 5.92 26.05
C LEU A 247 27.01 5.87 24.99
N GLU A 248 27.31 4.69 24.44
CA GLU A 248 28.31 4.53 23.39
C GLU A 248 27.77 4.77 21.97
N ASN A 249 26.48 4.57 21.71
CA ASN A 249 25.94 4.48 20.35
C ASN A 249 24.66 5.29 20.08
N GLY A 250 24.00 5.80 21.13
CA GLY A 250 22.68 6.44 21.04
C GLY A 250 22.73 7.97 21.00
N GLU A 251 23.87 8.59 21.30
CA GLU A 251 24.03 10.05 21.20
C GLU A 251 23.82 10.51 19.76
N GLY A 252 22.90 11.46 19.57
CA GLY A 252 22.48 11.96 18.26
C GLY A 252 21.70 10.95 17.42
N TYR A 253 21.21 9.85 18.00
CA TYR A 253 20.39 8.88 17.29
C TYR A 253 19.19 9.58 16.65
N THR A 254 18.90 9.21 15.41
CA THR A 254 17.75 9.70 14.65
C THR A 254 17.18 8.51 13.88
N PRO A 255 15.91 8.13 14.08
CA PRO A 255 15.34 6.94 13.46
C PRO A 255 15.24 7.09 11.93
N GLY A 256 15.71 6.07 11.22
CA GLY A 256 15.48 5.88 9.79
C GLY A 256 14.11 5.27 9.50
N CYS A 257 13.85 4.95 8.23
CA CYS A 257 12.57 4.35 7.85
C CYS A 257 12.43 2.93 8.45
N GLY A 258 11.22 2.64 8.94
CA GLY A 258 10.93 1.36 9.60
C GLY A 258 11.47 1.27 11.04
N GLU A 259 12.28 2.24 11.47
CA GLU A 259 12.58 2.45 12.89
C GLU A 259 11.46 3.28 13.54
N LYS A 260 11.53 3.41 14.86
CA LYS A 260 10.48 4.00 15.68
C LYS A 260 10.96 5.25 16.41
N ILE A 261 10.07 6.22 16.56
CA ILE A 261 10.23 7.42 17.36
C ILE A 261 9.43 7.29 18.66
N GLY A 262 9.98 7.80 19.75
CA GLY A 262 9.29 7.95 21.02
C GLY A 262 8.26 9.09 20.98
N VAL A 263 7.05 8.81 21.44
CA VAL A 263 6.01 9.80 21.72
C VAL A 263 5.80 9.82 23.23
N VAL A 264 5.97 11.00 23.83
CA VAL A 264 5.83 11.25 25.26
C VAL A 264 4.40 11.66 25.54
N LEU A 265 3.74 10.93 26.45
CA LEU A 265 2.37 11.18 26.88
C LEU A 265 2.41 11.68 28.32
N VAL A 266 1.88 12.87 28.58
CA VAL A 266 1.95 13.52 29.89
C VAL A 266 0.54 13.73 30.44
N PRO A 267 0.12 13.01 31.49
CA PRO A 267 -1.17 13.23 32.15
C PRO A 267 -1.07 14.25 33.29
N ASP A 268 -2.20 14.81 33.70
CA ASP A 268 -2.26 15.68 34.88
C ASP A 268 -1.97 14.90 36.18
N GLY A 269 -0.88 15.26 36.86
CA GLY A 269 -0.51 14.74 38.18
C GLY A 269 -0.24 13.23 38.26
N LYS A 270 0.01 12.56 37.13
CA LYS A 270 0.22 11.11 37.04
C LYS A 270 1.46 10.76 36.21
N GLN A 271 1.77 9.47 36.14
CA GLN A 271 2.93 8.93 35.43
C GLN A 271 2.97 9.31 33.95
N PRO A 272 3.99 10.05 33.49
CA PRO A 272 4.27 10.23 32.08
C PRO A 272 4.71 8.90 31.44
N LEU A 273 4.34 8.69 30.18
CA LEU A 273 4.59 7.47 29.44
C LEU A 273 5.36 7.75 28.16
N ILE A 274 6.11 6.77 27.67
CA ILE A 274 6.71 6.78 26.33
C ILE A 274 6.13 5.62 25.54
N ILE A 275 5.54 5.89 24.38
CA ILE A 275 5.15 4.89 23.38
C ILE A 275 6.03 5.02 22.15
N MET A 276 6.19 3.94 21.39
CA MET A 276 6.97 3.95 20.15
C MET A 276 6.04 3.92 18.94
N LYS A 277 6.29 4.81 17.97
CA LYS A 277 5.57 4.84 16.68
C LYS A 277 6.54 4.74 15.53
N GLU A 278 6.17 3.97 14.50
CA GLU A 278 7.01 3.82 13.31
C GLU A 278 7.11 5.14 12.56
N VAL A 279 8.32 5.48 12.12
CA VAL A 279 8.56 6.67 11.32
C VAL A 279 8.15 6.36 9.87
N PRO A 280 7.19 7.11 9.30
CA PRO A 280 6.82 6.94 7.90
C PRO A 280 7.99 7.33 7.00
N SER A 281 8.06 6.74 5.81
CA SER A 281 8.92 7.29 4.76
C SER A 281 8.31 8.59 4.24
N LYS A 282 9.15 9.58 3.92
CA LYS A 282 8.72 10.75 3.14
C LYS A 282 8.08 10.23 1.87
N GLU A 283 6.87 10.71 1.62
CA GLU A 283 6.26 10.54 0.31
C GLU A 283 7.21 11.19 -0.69
N GLN A 284 7.80 10.37 -1.55
CA GLN A 284 8.61 10.88 -2.64
C GLN A 284 7.66 11.69 -3.52
N GLU A 285 7.86 13.01 -3.60
CA GLU A 285 7.21 13.81 -4.63
C GLU A 285 7.50 13.10 -5.95
N CYS A 286 6.46 12.54 -6.55
CA CYS A 286 6.61 11.86 -7.81
C CYS A 286 6.93 12.95 -8.84
N ASP A 287 8.07 12.82 -9.51
CA ASP A 287 8.34 13.69 -10.65
C ASP A 287 7.37 13.30 -11.77
N ASP A 288 6.68 14.29 -12.34
CA ASP A 288 5.79 14.08 -13.49
C ASP A 288 6.51 13.28 -14.59
N CYS A 289 5.76 12.49 -15.35
CA CYS A 289 6.25 11.64 -16.44
C CYS A 289 7.33 12.35 -17.27
N GLU A 290 8.58 11.87 -17.23
CA GLU A 290 9.70 12.45 -17.99
C GLU A 290 10.11 11.53 -19.15
N GLY A 291 10.20 12.11 -20.36
CA GLY A 291 10.42 11.37 -21.60
C GLY A 291 9.11 10.84 -22.18
N ASP A 292 9.01 9.53 -22.31
CA ASP A 292 7.81 8.82 -22.77
C ASP A 292 7.55 7.61 -21.86
N VAL A 293 6.31 7.15 -21.77
CA VAL A 293 5.96 5.96 -20.99
C VAL A 293 6.56 4.72 -21.65
N ASP A 294 7.16 3.84 -20.84
CA ASP A 294 7.86 2.63 -21.31
C ASP A 294 7.30 1.32 -20.74
N GLN A 295 6.53 1.39 -19.65
CA GLN A 295 5.77 0.26 -19.11
C GLN A 295 4.42 0.74 -18.53
N LEU A 296 3.39 -0.09 -18.69
CA LEU A 296 2.11 0.06 -17.99
C LEU A 296 1.65 -1.28 -17.45
N THR A 297 1.15 -1.28 -16.23
CA THR A 297 0.36 -2.36 -15.63
C THR A 297 -1.06 -1.88 -15.48
N MET A 298 -2.00 -2.63 -16.06
CA MET A 298 -3.41 -2.28 -16.08
C MET A 298 -4.26 -3.45 -15.58
N GLU A 299 -5.39 -3.12 -14.97
CA GLU A 299 -6.47 -4.06 -14.66
C GLU A 299 -7.53 -4.01 -15.77
N PHE A 300 -8.06 -5.17 -16.14
CA PHE A 300 -9.13 -5.31 -17.12
C PHE A 300 -10.50 -5.47 -16.44
N ASP A 301 -11.28 -4.39 -16.39
CA ASP A 301 -12.59 -4.32 -15.73
C ASP A 301 -13.76 -4.51 -16.71
N TRP A 302 -13.68 -5.51 -17.59
CA TRP A 302 -14.83 -5.93 -18.41
C TRP A 302 -15.61 -7.03 -17.69
N HIS A 303 -16.92 -7.11 -17.88
CA HIS A 303 -17.78 -8.09 -17.20
C HIS A 303 -17.56 -9.55 -17.61
N ARG A 304 -16.77 -9.80 -18.66
CA ARG A 304 -16.50 -11.11 -19.27
C ARG A 304 -15.10 -11.18 -19.85
N ALA A 305 -14.62 -12.41 -20.01
CA ALA A 305 -13.36 -12.64 -20.67
C ALA A 305 -13.39 -12.22 -22.14
N LYS A 306 -12.40 -11.45 -22.59
CA LYS A 306 -12.30 -10.96 -23.97
C LYS A 306 -10.85 -11.04 -24.47
N ARG A 307 -10.67 -11.20 -25.79
CA ARG A 307 -9.32 -11.14 -26.37
C ARG A 307 -8.89 -9.69 -26.55
N VAL A 308 -7.89 -9.27 -25.78
CA VAL A 308 -7.31 -7.94 -25.83
C VAL A 308 -6.00 -7.98 -26.63
N ARG A 309 -5.88 -7.07 -27.59
CA ARG A 309 -4.65 -6.82 -28.33
C ARG A 309 -4.26 -5.36 -28.21
N ILE A 310 -2.98 -5.13 -27.95
CA ILE A 310 -2.44 -3.78 -27.82
C ILE A 310 -1.32 -3.60 -28.82
N TYR A 311 -1.37 -2.49 -29.54
CA TYR A 311 -0.42 -2.11 -30.55
C TYR A 311 0.19 -0.75 -30.20
N GLN A 312 1.46 -0.56 -30.52
CA GLN A 312 2.08 0.76 -30.59
C GLN A 312 2.47 1.06 -32.05
N LYS A 313 2.74 2.33 -32.37
CA LYS A 313 3.27 2.72 -33.67
C LYS A 313 4.79 2.44 -33.70
N LYS A 314 5.28 1.74 -34.73
CA LYS A 314 6.72 1.56 -34.95
C LYS A 314 7.37 2.92 -35.21
N GLU A 315 8.46 3.20 -34.51
CA GLU A 315 9.21 4.45 -34.61
C GLU A 315 9.45 4.89 -36.07
N ASN A 316 9.18 6.16 -36.37
CA ASN A 316 9.36 6.77 -37.70
C ASN A 316 8.55 6.11 -38.85
N THR A 317 7.49 5.35 -38.55
CA THR A 317 6.60 4.74 -39.56
C THR A 317 5.13 4.85 -39.16
N CYS A 318 4.19 4.55 -40.07
CA CYS A 318 2.76 4.42 -39.73
C CYS A 318 2.33 3.00 -39.31
N TRP A 319 3.25 2.03 -39.28
CA TRP A 319 2.91 0.62 -39.07
C TRP A 319 2.78 0.27 -37.57
N GLY A 320 1.81 -0.57 -37.23
CA GLY A 320 1.65 -1.10 -35.89
C GLY A 320 2.64 -2.20 -35.54
N ALA A 321 3.06 -2.23 -34.28
CA ALA A 321 3.74 -3.34 -33.63
C ALA A 321 2.84 -3.85 -32.49
N LYS A 322 2.46 -5.13 -32.53
CA LYS A 322 1.67 -5.75 -31.46
C LYS A 322 2.56 -6.04 -30.26
N VAL A 323 2.24 -5.44 -29.12
CA VAL A 323 2.97 -5.60 -27.85
C VAL A 323 2.24 -6.50 -26.85
N PHE A 324 0.94 -6.74 -27.08
CA PHE A 324 0.14 -7.61 -26.23
C PHE A 324 -0.94 -8.35 -27.04
N ASP A 325 -1.20 -9.62 -26.69
CA ASP A 325 -2.25 -10.44 -27.30
C ASP A 325 -2.62 -11.60 -26.36
N LYS A 326 -3.69 -11.45 -25.57
CA LYS A 326 -4.20 -12.48 -24.66
C LYS A 326 -5.71 -12.38 -24.48
N VAL A 327 -6.32 -13.45 -23.99
CA VAL A 327 -7.67 -13.41 -23.42
C VAL A 327 -7.54 -13.07 -21.94
N LEU A 328 -8.13 -11.96 -21.52
CA LEU A 328 -8.09 -11.48 -20.14
C LEU A 328 -9.41 -11.79 -19.44
N GLN A 329 -9.37 -12.15 -18.16
CA GLN A 329 -10.53 -12.32 -17.28
C GLN A 329 -10.92 -10.99 -16.60
N PRO A 330 -12.18 -10.82 -16.15
CA PRO A 330 -12.59 -9.69 -15.32
C PRO A 330 -11.68 -9.54 -14.09
N GLY A 331 -11.15 -8.33 -13.86
CA GLY A 331 -10.22 -8.01 -12.78
C GLY A 331 -8.79 -8.55 -12.98
N GLU A 332 -8.45 -9.10 -14.15
CA GLU A 332 -7.09 -9.57 -14.42
C GLU A 332 -6.13 -8.37 -14.63
N GLU A 333 -5.05 -8.34 -13.85
CA GLU A 333 -3.93 -7.44 -14.05
C GLU A 333 -2.96 -7.97 -15.12
N PHE A 334 -2.49 -7.08 -15.99
CA PHE A 334 -1.51 -7.42 -17.02
C PHE A 334 -0.58 -6.24 -17.30
N SER A 335 0.66 -6.55 -17.69
CA SER A 335 1.66 -5.55 -18.03
C SER A 335 2.01 -5.57 -19.52
N ILE A 336 2.31 -4.38 -20.04
CA ILE A 336 2.83 -4.14 -21.39
C ILE A 336 4.11 -3.30 -21.32
N GLU A 337 4.98 -3.48 -22.29
CA GLU A 337 6.26 -2.75 -22.40
C GLU A 337 6.42 -2.17 -23.81
N GLY A 338 7.06 -1.00 -23.87
CA GLY A 338 7.38 -0.33 -25.11
C GLY A 338 8.48 -1.06 -25.89
N VAL A 339 8.34 -1.08 -27.22
CA VAL A 339 9.27 -1.79 -28.12
C VAL A 339 10.02 -0.87 -29.09
N ASN A 340 9.96 0.45 -28.90
CA ASN A 340 10.80 1.41 -29.63
C ASN A 340 12.27 1.27 -29.20
N HIS A 341 13.18 1.92 -29.94
CA HIS A 341 14.62 1.82 -29.67
C HIS A 341 15.02 2.36 -28.28
N ASP A 342 14.37 3.45 -27.84
CA ASP A 342 14.47 4.03 -26.50
C ASP A 342 13.74 3.19 -25.42
N GLY A 343 12.91 2.23 -25.84
CA GLY A 343 12.07 1.42 -24.98
C GLY A 343 10.66 1.94 -24.76
N SER A 344 10.28 3.09 -25.34
CA SER A 344 8.98 3.71 -25.12
C SER A 344 7.86 3.11 -25.97
N PHE A 345 6.62 3.46 -25.65
CA PHE A 345 5.45 3.27 -26.52
C PHE A 345 5.35 4.31 -27.65
N GLY A 346 6.06 5.44 -27.53
CA GLY A 346 5.83 6.64 -28.33
C GLY A 346 4.51 7.33 -27.97
N LYS A 347 3.85 7.94 -28.97
CA LYS A 347 2.72 8.86 -28.73
C LYS A 347 1.45 8.20 -28.14
N TYR A 348 1.13 7.00 -28.60
CA TYR A 348 -0.08 6.28 -28.18
C TYR A 348 0.14 4.77 -28.17
N VAL A 349 -0.57 4.10 -27.27
CA VAL A 349 -0.95 2.70 -27.41
C VAL A 349 -2.40 2.58 -27.88
N TYR A 350 -2.66 1.63 -28.75
CA TYR A 350 -3.94 1.39 -29.40
C TYR A 350 -4.47 0.04 -28.97
N ILE A 351 -5.69 0.02 -28.44
CA ILE A 351 -6.28 -1.15 -27.81
C ILE A 351 -7.44 -1.67 -28.66
N TYR A 352 -7.43 -2.98 -28.90
CA TYR A 352 -8.44 -3.71 -29.64
C TYR A 352 -9.03 -4.81 -28.76
N ILE A 353 -10.35 -4.96 -28.78
CA ILE A 353 -11.09 -6.03 -28.10
C ILE A 353 -11.81 -6.85 -29.16
N ASP A 354 -11.60 -8.17 -29.18
CA ASP A 354 -12.19 -9.11 -30.14
C ASP A 354 -12.07 -8.67 -31.62
N ASN A 355 -10.90 -8.12 -31.98
CA ASN A 355 -10.54 -7.55 -33.30
C ASN A 355 -11.15 -6.18 -33.63
N CYS A 356 -11.99 -5.60 -32.77
CA CYS A 356 -12.53 -4.26 -32.98
C CYS A 356 -11.62 -3.23 -32.29
N TYR A 357 -11.38 -2.10 -32.97
CA TYR A 357 -10.71 -0.96 -32.33
C TYR A 357 -11.59 -0.48 -31.17
N TYR A 358 -11.01 -0.41 -29.98
CA TYR A 358 -11.73 0.01 -28.77
C TYR A 358 -11.35 1.44 -28.40
N THR A 359 -10.07 1.69 -28.10
CA THR A 359 -9.61 3.00 -27.66
C THR A 359 -8.10 3.19 -27.86
N LYS A 360 -7.59 4.37 -27.51
CA LYS A 360 -6.15 4.64 -27.41
C LYS A 360 -5.81 5.39 -26.12
N ILE A 361 -4.64 5.13 -25.56
CA ILE A 361 -4.09 5.83 -24.40
C ILE A 361 -2.89 6.64 -24.88
N LYS A 362 -2.81 7.92 -24.46
CA LYS A 362 -1.73 8.84 -24.81
C LYS A 362 -0.56 8.60 -23.86
N THR A 363 0.59 8.20 -24.38
CA THR A 363 1.73 7.67 -23.61
C THR A 363 2.98 8.55 -23.69
N ASN A 364 2.82 9.81 -24.11
CA ASN A 364 3.93 10.74 -24.35
C ASN A 364 4.15 11.76 -23.24
N CYS A 365 3.75 11.43 -22.01
CA CYS A 365 3.92 12.25 -20.82
C CYS A 365 3.27 13.67 -20.82
N TYR A 366 2.57 14.10 -21.87
CA TYR A 366 1.83 15.38 -21.85
C TYR A 366 0.59 15.35 -20.96
N LEU A 367 0.10 14.15 -20.65
CA LEU A 367 -0.98 13.91 -19.72
C LEU A 367 -0.46 12.88 -18.72
N ASN A 368 -0.66 13.15 -17.43
CA ASN A 368 -0.36 12.18 -16.39
C ASN A 368 -1.31 11.00 -16.58
N ILE A 369 -0.76 9.79 -16.67
CA ILE A 369 -1.52 8.54 -16.88
C ILE A 369 -1.07 7.43 -15.94
N GLY A 370 -0.58 7.77 -14.75
CA GLY A 370 -0.18 6.77 -13.76
C GLY A 370 -1.36 6.21 -12.95
N PRO A 371 -1.13 5.63 -11.76
CA PRO A 371 -2.14 4.93 -10.99
C PRO A 371 -3.45 5.71 -10.83
N GLY A 372 -4.58 5.05 -11.07
CA GLY A 372 -5.91 5.67 -11.02
C GLY A 372 -6.36 6.34 -12.33
N TYR A 373 -5.53 6.35 -13.38
CA TYR A 373 -5.98 6.74 -14.71
C TYR A 373 -6.87 5.65 -15.32
N GLU A 374 -8.10 6.02 -15.67
CA GLU A 374 -9.09 5.12 -16.28
C GLU A 374 -9.34 5.49 -17.75
N LYS A 375 -9.36 4.48 -18.63
CA LYS A 375 -9.77 4.64 -20.02
C LYS A 375 -10.68 3.50 -20.45
N GLY A 376 -11.99 3.75 -20.38
CA GLY A 376 -12.99 2.72 -20.65
C GLY A 376 -12.93 1.65 -19.56
N VAL A 377 -12.62 0.41 -19.94
CA VAL A 377 -12.50 -0.75 -19.05
C VAL A 377 -11.07 -1.06 -18.59
N PHE A 378 -10.15 -0.12 -18.79
CA PHE A 378 -8.75 -0.29 -18.40
C PHE A 378 -8.40 0.73 -17.32
N ASN A 379 -7.95 0.21 -16.17
CA ASN A 379 -7.49 1.01 -15.05
C ASN A 379 -5.97 0.86 -14.94
N VAL A 380 -5.23 1.97 -14.97
CA VAL A 380 -3.78 1.93 -14.73
C VAL A 380 -3.53 1.72 -13.24
N ILE A 381 -2.81 0.65 -12.93
CA ILE A 381 -2.40 0.27 -11.57
C ILE A 381 -0.99 0.78 -11.27
N SER A 382 -0.09 0.73 -12.26
CA SER A 382 1.26 1.29 -12.18
C SER A 382 1.87 1.47 -13.57
N GLY A 383 2.99 2.17 -13.66
CA GLY A 383 3.76 2.30 -14.89
C GLY A 383 5.09 3.02 -14.66
N THR A 384 5.91 3.06 -15.70
CA THR A 384 7.20 3.77 -15.69
C THR A 384 7.39 4.62 -16.94
N SER A 385 8.27 5.60 -16.84
CA SER A 385 8.72 6.46 -17.95
C SER A 385 10.22 6.29 -18.20
N THR A 386 10.65 6.58 -19.44
CA THR A 386 12.04 6.37 -19.87
C THR A 386 13.07 7.16 -19.08
N HIS A 387 12.70 8.31 -18.51
CA HIS A 387 13.60 9.15 -17.71
C HIS A 387 13.10 9.45 -16.29
N GLY A 388 11.79 9.41 -16.03
CA GLY A 388 11.20 9.83 -14.74
C GLY A 388 10.95 8.71 -13.72
N GLY A 389 11.17 7.43 -14.07
CA GLY A 389 10.88 6.32 -13.15
C GLY A 389 9.38 6.03 -13.06
N GLU A 390 8.87 5.70 -11.86
CA GLU A 390 7.46 5.35 -11.65
C GLU A 390 6.51 6.53 -11.95
N LEU A 391 5.36 6.24 -12.56
CA LEU A 391 4.37 7.27 -12.88
C LEU A 391 3.60 7.72 -11.63
N CYS A 392 3.45 9.03 -11.46
CA CYS A 392 2.56 9.66 -10.48
C CYS A 392 1.11 9.19 -10.56
N GLU A 393 0.42 9.20 -9.41
CA GLU A 393 -1.04 9.05 -9.37
C GLU A 393 -1.72 10.07 -10.28
N TYR A 394 -2.72 9.60 -11.01
CA TYR A 394 -3.51 10.45 -11.88
C TYR A 394 -4.54 11.25 -11.07
N ILE A 395 -4.26 12.54 -10.88
CA ILE A 395 -5.23 13.48 -10.32
C ILE A 395 -6.16 13.96 -11.44
N LYS A 396 -7.41 13.49 -11.42
CA LYS A 396 -8.42 13.92 -12.38
C LYS A 396 -8.66 15.44 -12.24
N PRO A 397 -8.42 16.24 -13.30
CA PRO A 397 -8.59 17.68 -13.20
C PRO A 397 -10.04 18.04 -12.87
N GLU A 398 -10.25 18.92 -11.88
CA GLU A 398 -11.56 19.46 -11.56
C GLU A 398 -12.17 20.10 -12.81
N GLN A 399 -13.41 19.71 -13.16
CA GLN A 399 -14.11 20.31 -14.29
C GLN A 399 -14.46 21.77 -14.01
N ARG A 400 -13.53 22.69 -14.26
CA ARG A 400 -13.84 24.12 -14.36
C ARG A 400 -14.55 24.36 -15.69
N CYS A 401 -15.87 24.34 -15.65
CA CYS A 401 -16.68 24.87 -16.75
C CYS A 401 -16.36 26.36 -16.90
N TYR A 402 -15.59 26.72 -17.94
CA TYR A 402 -15.39 28.12 -18.29
C TYR A 402 -16.76 28.77 -18.53
N ARG A 403 -16.98 29.92 -17.89
CA ARG A 403 -18.23 30.72 -17.88
C ARG A 403 -18.74 31.00 -19.29
N HIS A 404 -19.43 30.04 -19.89
CA HIS A 404 -20.43 30.18 -20.96
C HIS A 404 -21.20 28.86 -21.18
N TRP A 405 -21.06 27.89 -20.26
CA TRP A 405 -21.56 26.53 -20.39
C TRP A 405 -22.41 26.24 -19.15
N SER A 406 -23.74 26.15 -19.32
CA SER A 406 -24.66 25.78 -18.23
C SER A 406 -24.74 24.25 -18.12
N CYS A 407 -24.25 23.69 -17.02
CA CYS A 407 -24.41 22.27 -16.71
C CYS A 407 -25.85 21.99 -16.24
N TYR A 408 -26.54 21.05 -16.91
CA TYR A 408 -27.71 20.40 -16.33
C TYR A 408 -27.28 19.06 -15.75
N TYR A 409 -27.67 18.82 -14.50
CA TYR A 409 -27.17 17.78 -13.60
C TYR A 409 -27.46 16.32 -13.98
N TYR A 410 -27.78 15.98 -15.23
CA TYR A 410 -28.24 14.62 -15.54
C TYR A 410 -27.78 13.97 -16.84
N TYR A 411 -26.97 14.62 -17.68
CA TYR A 411 -26.37 13.93 -18.85
C TYR A 411 -24.95 14.44 -19.14
N LYS A 412 -24.00 13.50 -19.24
CA LYS A 412 -22.58 13.65 -19.61
C LYS A 412 -22.41 14.15 -21.06
N SER A 413 -22.85 15.36 -21.40
CA SER A 413 -22.35 16.04 -22.60
C SER A 413 -22.56 17.55 -22.53
N CYS A 414 -21.55 18.29 -22.97
CA CYS A 414 -21.66 19.72 -23.14
C CYS A 414 -22.02 20.05 -24.60
N ARG A 415 -23.14 20.74 -24.83
CA ARG A 415 -23.55 21.17 -26.18
C ARG A 415 -23.38 22.67 -26.38
N TYR A 416 -22.74 23.03 -27.49
CA TYR A 416 -22.64 24.40 -27.98
C TYR A 416 -24.01 24.90 -28.45
N LYS A 417 -24.54 25.97 -27.83
CA LYS A 417 -25.69 26.71 -28.38
C LYS A 417 -25.16 27.87 -29.23
N LYS A 418 -25.34 27.80 -30.55
CA LYS A 418 -25.32 29.01 -31.39
C LYS A 418 -26.60 29.79 -31.14
N HIS A 419 -26.46 31.09 -30.87
CA HIS A 419 -27.57 32.04 -30.97
C HIS A 419 -27.92 32.32 -32.43
#